data_AF-A0A1G7E633-F1
#
_entry.id   AF-A0A1G7E633-F1
#
_cell.length_a   1.000
_cell.length_b   1.000
_cell.length_c   1.000
_cell.angle_alpha   90.00
_cell.angle_beta   90.00
_cell.angle_gamma   90.00
#
_symmetry.space_group_name_H-M   'P 1'
#
loop_
_entity.id
_entity.type
_entity.pdbx_description
1 polymer ?
#
loop_
_entity_poly.entity_id
_entity_poly.type
_entity_poly.pdbx_seq_one_letter_code
_entity_poly.pdbx_strand_id
1 'polypeptide(L)'
;MNNSPEKPVVVSKKILVPFILVTSLFALWGFANAVTDPMVQAFKKVLELSNSQAAWVQMAFYGGYFCMALPAAMFMRKYSYKTGILIGIGLYAVGALLFYPAAITEQFWFFCLGLYVLTFGLAFLETAANPYILAMGDKRTATQRLNLAQAFNPIGLIAGLFVAQQFVLKNLQSDDIADFSALEEASKVLIRTSDLLVIRNPYVILGLVLLGIFVLFVMNKMPQSKDEGAMPSIGKTFGILLKNKKYALGVLAQIVYVGAQIMCWTYIYQYAEAIQISAVTAGYYQMAAFILFTVGRAIGTYLLRFTSAGKLLMLFSLFAIACAAGVMFIEGVLGLYFLVAISFFMSLMFPTIYGIALEDLTEEQSKVGSAGLIMAIVGGALMPKAQGMIIDYGGNGVADLQILGVAEVNFSFILPLFCFIYIAWYGRHIFKHHEVKTVTTSL
;
A
#
# COMPACT_ATOMS: atom_id res chain seq x y z
N MET A 1 20.43 21.77 -39.21
CA MET A 1 20.63 21.46 -37.78
C MET A 1 19.36 20.78 -37.28
N ASN A 2 19.38 19.46 -37.15
CA ASN A 2 18.27 18.67 -36.60
C ASN A 2 18.22 18.89 -35.09
N ASN A 3 17.40 19.84 -34.62
CA ASN A 3 16.98 19.88 -33.22
C ASN A 3 15.95 18.76 -32.99
N SER A 4 16.43 17.53 -32.82
CA SER A 4 15.63 16.52 -32.13
C SER A 4 15.34 17.06 -30.72
N PRO A 5 14.08 17.13 -30.26
CA PRO A 5 13.81 17.56 -28.89
C PRO A 5 14.54 16.60 -27.95
N GLU A 6 15.47 17.13 -27.14
CA GLU A 6 16.17 16.34 -26.14
C GLU A 6 15.13 15.59 -25.29
N LYS A 7 15.25 14.26 -25.24
CA LYS A 7 14.36 13.44 -24.41
C LYS A 7 14.50 13.90 -22.96
N PRO A 8 13.43 14.35 -22.30
CA PRO A 8 13.52 14.85 -20.94
C PRO A 8 14.08 13.75 -20.02
N VAL A 9 15.12 14.09 -19.27
CA VAL A 9 15.75 13.15 -18.34
C VAL A 9 14.78 12.86 -17.19
N VAL A 10 14.58 11.58 -16.88
CA VAL A 10 13.63 11.14 -15.84
C VAL A 10 14.01 11.74 -14.47
N VAL A 11 15.29 11.72 -14.09
CA VAL A 11 15.79 12.37 -12.87
C VAL A 11 17.02 13.20 -13.21
N SER A 12 16.95 14.52 -13.02
CA SER A 12 18.09 15.40 -13.28
C SER A 12 19.12 15.34 -12.14
N LYS A 13 20.41 15.57 -12.43
CA LYS A 13 21.48 15.58 -11.42
C LYS A 13 21.24 16.57 -10.28
N LYS A 14 20.52 17.67 -10.56
CA LYS A 14 20.17 18.71 -9.58
C LYS A 14 19.14 18.26 -8.54
N ILE A 15 18.27 17.30 -8.88
CA ILE A 15 17.20 16.80 -7.98
C ILE A 15 17.48 15.38 -7.46
N LEU A 16 18.64 14.80 -7.79
CA LEU A 16 18.96 13.41 -7.50
C LEU A 16 18.98 13.11 -6.00
N VAL A 17 19.59 13.97 -5.18
CA VAL A 17 19.65 13.77 -3.72
C VAL A 17 18.27 13.84 -3.07
N PRO A 18 17.42 14.87 -3.31
CA PRO A 18 16.03 14.86 -2.88
C PRO A 18 15.25 13.64 -3.38
N PHE A 19 15.44 13.23 -4.63
CA PHE A 19 14.76 12.08 -5.21
C PHE A 19 15.14 10.77 -4.49
N ILE A 20 16.43 10.52 -4.21
CA ILE A 20 16.90 9.34 -3.49
C ILE A 20 16.33 9.32 -2.06
N LEU A 21 16.36 10.46 -1.35
CA LEU A 21 15.82 10.54 0.00
C LEU A 21 14.33 10.22 0.03
N VAL A 22 13.53 10.82 -0.86
CA VAL A 22 12.09 10.54 -0.92
C VAL A 22 11.82 9.11 -1.39
N THR A 23 12.64 8.59 -2.31
CA THR A 23 12.59 7.18 -2.75
C THR A 23 12.83 6.21 -1.60
N SER A 24 13.78 6.51 -0.70
CA SER A 24 14.04 5.67 0.48
C SER A 24 12.85 5.57 1.41
N LEU A 25 12.01 6.61 1.49
CA LEU A 25 10.78 6.58 2.30
C LEU A 25 9.78 5.55 1.79
N PHE A 26 9.68 5.36 0.47
CA PHE A 26 8.79 4.35 -0.11
C PHE A 26 9.20 2.93 0.29
N ALA A 27 10.50 2.65 0.38
CA ALA A 27 11.01 1.37 0.87
C ALA A 27 10.69 1.18 2.37
N LEU A 28 10.88 2.21 3.19
CA LEU A 28 10.64 2.13 4.64
C LEU A 28 9.17 1.99 4.98
N TRP A 29 8.30 2.72 4.29
CA TRP A 29 6.86 2.50 4.36
C TRP A 29 6.52 1.06 3.96
N GLY A 30 7.03 0.58 2.81
CA GLY A 30 6.78 -0.80 2.37
C GLY A 30 7.18 -1.82 3.44
N PHE A 31 8.33 -1.60 4.09
CA PHE A 31 8.78 -2.39 5.22
C PHE A 31 7.78 -2.36 6.39
N ALA A 32 7.31 -1.18 6.82
CA ALA A 32 6.29 -1.06 7.87
C ALA A 32 5.04 -1.87 7.57
N ASN A 33 4.50 -1.72 6.37
CA ASN A 33 3.24 -2.33 6.00
C ASN A 33 3.36 -3.86 6.04
N ALA A 34 4.43 -4.42 5.48
CA ALA A 34 4.64 -5.86 5.49
C ALA A 34 4.94 -6.44 6.89
N VAL A 35 5.54 -5.65 7.79
CA VAL A 35 5.78 -6.07 9.18
C VAL A 35 4.51 -5.98 10.02
N THR A 36 3.61 -5.04 9.71
CA THR A 36 2.44 -4.76 10.55
C THR A 36 1.45 -5.92 10.60
N ASP A 37 1.07 -6.49 9.44
CA ASP A 37 0.00 -7.50 9.41
C ASP A 37 0.35 -8.77 10.21
N PRO A 38 1.54 -9.39 10.05
CA PRO A 38 1.95 -10.53 10.88
C PRO A 38 2.04 -10.18 12.36
N MET A 39 2.44 -8.95 12.69
CA MET A 39 2.58 -8.53 14.07
C MET A 39 1.23 -8.35 14.74
N VAL A 40 0.23 -7.79 14.07
CA VAL A 40 -1.13 -7.71 14.60
C VAL A 40 -1.67 -9.11 14.92
N GLN A 41 -1.40 -10.11 14.08
CA GLN A 41 -1.79 -11.50 14.36
C GLN A 41 -1.03 -12.09 15.56
N ALA A 42 0.28 -11.88 15.64
CA ALA A 42 1.07 -12.29 16.79
C ALA A 42 0.54 -11.68 18.10
N PHE A 43 0.22 -10.38 18.10
CA PHE A 43 -0.40 -9.72 19.25
C PHE A 43 -1.78 -10.28 19.61
N LYS A 44 -2.61 -10.59 18.62
CA LYS A 44 -3.91 -11.23 18.86
C LYS A 44 -3.74 -12.55 19.62
N LYS A 45 -2.73 -13.33 19.26
CA LYS A 45 -2.42 -14.60 19.92
C LYS A 45 -1.84 -14.39 21.33
N VAL A 46 -0.81 -13.56 21.46
CA VAL A 46 -0.09 -13.32 22.73
C VAL A 46 -0.99 -12.66 23.80
N LEU A 47 -1.83 -11.72 23.40
CA LEU A 47 -2.74 -10.98 24.29
C LEU A 47 -4.15 -11.59 24.37
N GLU A 48 -4.37 -12.77 23.77
CA GLU A 48 -5.65 -13.49 23.75
C GLU A 48 -6.84 -12.58 23.37
N LEU A 49 -6.65 -11.73 22.37
CA LEU A 49 -7.63 -10.72 21.99
C LEU A 49 -8.85 -11.35 21.33
N SER A 50 -10.03 -10.83 21.70
CA SER A 50 -11.26 -11.15 20.99
C SER A 50 -11.19 -10.70 19.52
N ASN A 51 -11.96 -11.38 18.65
CA ASN A 51 -12.09 -11.00 17.24
C ASN A 51 -12.55 -9.53 17.07
N SER A 52 -13.38 -9.02 18.00
CA SER A 52 -13.80 -7.62 18.01
C SER A 52 -12.63 -6.66 18.25
N GLN A 53 -11.76 -6.95 19.23
CA GLN A 53 -10.56 -6.13 19.50
C GLN A 53 -9.57 -6.15 18.33
N ALA A 54 -9.37 -7.30 17.68
CA ALA A 54 -8.53 -7.39 16.49
C ALA A 54 -9.09 -6.56 15.31
N ALA A 55 -10.41 -6.52 15.14
CA ALA A 55 -11.06 -5.67 14.13
C ALA A 55 -10.85 -4.17 14.42
N TRP A 56 -10.84 -3.75 15.69
CA TRP A 56 -10.52 -2.36 16.07
C TRP A 56 -9.09 -1.97 15.71
N VAL A 57 -8.13 -2.90 15.77
CA VAL A 57 -6.74 -2.65 15.35
C VAL A 57 -6.67 -2.35 13.85
N GLN A 58 -7.35 -3.15 13.02
CA GLN A 58 -7.43 -2.89 11.58
C GLN A 58 -8.18 -1.60 11.27
N MET A 59 -9.28 -1.32 12.00
CA MET A 59 -10.01 -0.07 11.86
C MET A 59 -9.15 1.14 12.24
N ALA A 60 -8.31 1.05 13.28
CA ALA A 60 -7.35 2.09 13.61
C ALA A 60 -6.32 2.28 12.50
N PHE A 61 -5.79 1.18 11.95
CA PHE A 61 -4.81 1.22 10.86
C PHE A 61 -5.35 1.99 9.63
N TYR A 62 -6.47 1.53 9.07
CA TYR A 62 -7.07 2.14 7.87
C TYR A 62 -7.81 3.45 8.15
N GLY A 63 -8.40 3.59 9.35
CA GLY A 63 -9.00 4.83 9.81
C GLY A 63 -7.97 5.95 9.93
N GLY A 64 -6.73 5.63 10.32
CA GLY A 64 -5.64 6.60 10.34
C GLY A 64 -5.30 7.16 8.97
N TYR A 65 -5.25 6.31 7.95
CA TYR A 65 -5.09 6.72 6.55
C TYR A 65 -6.19 7.69 6.09
N PHE A 66 -7.45 7.34 6.36
CA PHE A 66 -8.59 8.16 5.94
C PHE A 66 -8.62 9.52 6.66
N CYS A 67 -8.49 9.52 7.99
CA CYS A 67 -8.64 10.72 8.80
C CYS A 67 -7.49 11.71 8.62
N MET A 68 -6.25 11.24 8.46
CA MET A 68 -5.07 12.12 8.45
C MET A 68 -4.62 12.58 7.06
N ALA A 69 -5.10 11.97 5.98
CA ALA A 69 -4.78 12.42 4.62
C ALA A 69 -5.21 13.88 4.37
N LEU A 70 -6.41 14.28 4.78
CA LEU A 70 -6.88 15.67 4.65
C LEU A 70 -6.06 16.65 5.50
N PRO A 71 -5.89 16.44 6.83
CA PRO A 71 -4.96 17.22 7.64
C PRO A 71 -3.56 17.33 7.02
N ALA A 72 -2.98 16.23 6.55
CA ALA A 72 -1.68 16.26 5.88
C ALA A 72 -1.66 17.22 4.70
N ALA A 73 -2.66 17.14 3.81
CA ALA A 73 -2.79 18.07 2.69
C ALA A 73 -2.92 19.53 3.16
N MET A 74 -3.71 19.81 4.20
CA MET A 74 -3.84 21.17 4.75
C MET A 74 -2.50 21.72 5.24
N PHE A 75 -1.73 20.91 5.98
CA PHE A 75 -0.40 21.30 6.45
C PHE A 75 0.57 21.54 5.29
N MET A 76 0.55 20.70 4.26
CA MET A 76 1.43 20.88 3.10
C MET A 76 1.10 22.11 2.26
N ARG A 77 -0.19 22.48 2.17
CA ARG A 77 -0.62 23.72 1.51
C ARG A 77 -0.15 24.95 2.28
N LYS A 78 -0.29 24.93 3.61
CA LYS A 78 0.11 26.04 4.47
C LYS A 78 1.63 26.23 4.52
N TYR A 79 2.40 25.14 4.56
CA TYR A 79 3.84 25.18 4.74
C TYR A 79 4.60 24.73 3.49
N SER A 80 4.84 23.43 3.32
CA SER A 80 5.52 22.84 2.17
C SER A 80 5.44 21.31 2.20
N TYR A 81 5.76 20.64 1.08
CA TYR A 81 5.93 19.18 1.03
C TYR A 81 6.98 18.68 2.04
N LYS A 82 8.12 19.36 2.16
CA LYS A 82 9.18 19.01 3.13
C LYS A 82 8.63 18.98 4.56
N THR A 83 7.81 19.97 4.92
CA THR A 83 7.20 20.03 6.26
C THR A 83 6.26 18.85 6.49
N GLY A 84 5.44 18.50 5.49
CA GLY A 84 4.57 17.32 5.56
C GLY A 84 5.36 16.02 5.74
N ILE A 85 6.45 15.86 4.98
CA ILE A 85 7.33 14.69 5.11
C ILE A 85 7.97 14.62 6.50
N LEU A 86 8.50 15.72 7.03
CA LEU A 86 9.12 15.74 8.36
C LEU A 86 8.12 15.36 9.46
N ILE A 87 6.91 15.94 9.43
CA ILE A 87 5.85 15.56 10.37
C ILE A 87 5.51 14.07 10.24
N GLY A 88 5.42 13.56 9.02
CA GLY A 88 5.16 12.15 8.76
C GLY A 88 6.24 11.23 9.34
N ILE A 89 7.52 11.51 9.08
CA ILE A 89 8.65 10.73 9.65
C ILE A 89 8.64 10.82 11.18
N GLY A 90 8.37 11.99 11.75
CA GLY A 90 8.31 12.19 13.20
C GLY A 90 7.19 11.39 13.86
N LEU A 91 5.96 11.49 13.35
CA LEU A 91 4.83 10.69 13.84
C LEU A 91 5.09 9.20 13.68
N TYR A 92 5.68 8.79 12.56
CA TYR A 92 6.00 7.40 12.29
C TYR A 92 7.05 6.87 13.28
N ALA A 93 8.14 7.61 13.52
CA ALA A 93 9.15 7.25 14.50
C ALA A 93 8.58 7.17 15.92
N VAL A 94 7.76 8.14 16.33
CA VAL A 94 7.09 8.14 17.64
C VAL A 94 6.16 6.94 17.77
N GLY A 95 5.34 6.67 16.76
CA GLY A 95 4.45 5.50 16.73
C GLY A 95 5.22 4.19 16.90
N ALA A 96 6.35 4.02 16.19
CA ALA A 96 7.20 2.84 16.33
C ALA A 96 7.86 2.74 17.73
N LEU A 97 8.33 3.86 18.30
CA LEU A 97 8.95 3.88 19.62
C LEU A 97 7.96 3.67 20.77
N LEU A 98 6.67 3.99 20.57
CA LEU A 98 5.61 3.70 21.54
C LEU A 98 5.38 2.20 21.77
N PHE A 99 5.91 1.33 20.91
CA PHE A 99 5.89 -0.11 21.15
C PHE A 99 6.81 -0.51 22.31
N TYR A 100 7.82 0.29 22.63
CA TYR A 100 8.70 0.03 23.78
C TYR A 100 7.95 0.09 25.12
N PRO A 101 7.25 1.18 25.48
CA PRO A 101 6.43 1.20 26.70
C PRO A 101 5.21 0.27 26.61
N ALA A 102 4.66 0.02 25.41
CA ALA A 102 3.57 -0.95 25.24
C ALA A 102 4.00 -2.37 25.63
N ALA A 103 5.21 -2.79 25.22
CA ALA A 103 5.75 -4.10 25.56
C ALA A 103 6.08 -4.26 27.05
N ILE A 104 6.53 -3.19 27.73
CA ILE A 104 6.86 -3.23 29.16
C ILE A 104 5.60 -3.23 30.04
N THR A 105 4.58 -2.46 29.64
CA THR A 105 3.34 -2.35 30.42
C THR A 105 2.36 -3.48 30.15
N GLU A 106 2.59 -4.26 29.09
CA GLU A 106 1.72 -5.34 28.59
C GLU A 106 0.27 -4.87 28.32
N GLN A 107 0.07 -3.56 28.17
CA GLN A 107 -1.25 -2.97 27.94
C GLN A 107 -1.54 -2.86 26.45
N PHE A 108 -2.60 -3.55 26.04
CA PHE A 108 -3.12 -3.51 24.66
C PHE A 108 -3.36 -2.10 24.13
N TRP A 109 -3.83 -1.18 24.98
CA TRP A 109 -4.14 0.19 24.54
C TRP A 109 -2.93 1.00 24.10
N PHE A 110 -1.76 0.82 24.72
CA PHE A 110 -0.54 1.49 24.26
C PHE A 110 -0.10 0.96 22.89
N PHE A 111 -0.32 -0.32 22.61
CA PHE A 111 -0.07 -0.91 21.30
C PHE A 111 -1.01 -0.32 20.23
N CYS A 112 -2.32 -0.28 20.49
CA CYS A 112 -3.28 0.33 19.57
C CYS A 112 -2.96 1.80 19.30
N LEU A 113 -2.62 2.56 20.35
CA LEU A 113 -2.24 3.97 20.21
C LEU A 113 -0.95 4.12 19.39
N GLY A 114 0.07 3.30 19.65
CA GLY A 114 1.33 3.29 18.90
C GLY A 114 1.09 3.00 17.42
N LEU A 115 0.29 1.97 17.11
CA LEU A 115 -0.10 1.63 15.74
C LEU A 115 -0.88 2.77 15.06
N TYR A 116 -1.79 3.41 15.79
CA TYR A 116 -2.59 4.51 15.26
C TYR A 116 -1.75 5.77 14.97
N VAL A 117 -0.81 6.12 15.84
CA VAL A 117 0.14 7.22 15.61
C VAL A 117 1.08 6.89 14.46
N LEU A 118 1.50 5.63 14.35
CA LEU A 118 2.31 5.13 13.24
C LEU A 118 1.57 5.30 11.90
N THR A 119 0.28 4.94 11.82
CA THR A 119 -0.50 5.11 10.58
C THR A 119 -0.75 6.56 10.22
N PHE A 120 -0.82 7.46 11.20
CA PHE A 120 -0.84 8.90 10.92
C PHE A 120 0.44 9.35 10.23
N GLY A 121 1.59 8.86 10.70
CA GLY A 121 2.88 9.11 10.06
C GLY A 121 2.92 8.63 8.61
N LEU A 122 2.46 7.39 8.37
CA LEU A 122 2.32 6.83 7.02
C LEU A 122 1.40 7.69 6.14
N ALA A 123 0.22 8.06 6.63
CA ALA A 123 -0.72 8.90 5.87
C ALA A 123 -0.10 10.24 5.46
N PHE A 124 0.66 10.89 6.35
CA PHE A 124 1.39 12.12 6.03
C PHE A 124 2.46 11.90 4.97
N LEU A 125 3.26 10.83 5.12
CA LEU A 125 4.31 10.48 4.19
C LEU A 125 3.75 10.19 2.79
N GLU A 126 2.69 9.40 2.68
CA GLU A 126 2.09 9.06 1.40
C GLU A 126 1.41 10.24 0.72
N THR A 127 0.71 11.07 1.50
CA THR A 127 0.05 12.27 0.96
C THR A 127 1.09 13.28 0.47
N ALA A 128 2.30 13.28 1.04
CA ALA A 128 3.37 14.22 0.68
C ALA A 128 4.32 13.72 -0.41
N ALA A 129 4.84 12.49 -0.27
CA ALA A 129 5.91 11.96 -1.10
C ALA A 129 5.48 11.74 -2.55
N ASN A 130 4.27 11.20 -2.77
CA ASN A 130 3.75 10.92 -4.10
C ASN A 130 3.63 12.20 -4.97
N PRO A 131 2.88 13.26 -4.57
CA PRO A 131 2.81 14.49 -5.35
C PRO A 131 4.14 15.23 -5.41
N TYR A 132 5.00 15.12 -4.38
CA TYR A 132 6.31 15.74 -4.42
C TYR A 132 7.20 15.12 -5.53
N ILE A 133 7.20 13.79 -5.69
CA ILE A 133 7.91 13.12 -6.80
C ILE A 133 7.36 13.51 -8.17
N LEU A 134 6.04 13.62 -8.28
CA LEU A 134 5.39 14.06 -9.53
C LEU A 134 5.79 15.49 -9.88
N ALA A 135 5.81 16.40 -8.90
CA ALA A 135 6.22 17.79 -9.08
C ALA A 135 7.73 17.98 -9.30
N MET A 136 8.57 17.01 -8.91
CA MET A 136 10.02 17.09 -9.04
C MET A 136 10.50 16.90 -10.49
N GLY A 137 10.61 17.99 -11.27
CA GLY A 137 11.20 17.98 -12.61
C GLY A 137 10.17 18.12 -13.72
N ASP A 138 10.45 17.58 -14.91
CA ASP A 138 9.60 17.76 -16.09
C ASP A 138 8.24 17.03 -15.93
N LYS A 139 7.13 17.69 -16.27
CA LYS A 139 5.78 17.12 -16.18
C LYS A 139 5.62 15.85 -17.04
N ARG A 140 6.27 15.79 -18.20
CA ARG A 140 6.16 14.66 -19.16
C ARG A 140 6.68 13.34 -18.60
N THR A 141 7.62 13.38 -17.65
CA THR A 141 8.21 12.18 -17.03
C THR A 141 7.72 11.97 -15.59
N ALA A 142 6.73 12.73 -15.12
CA ALA A 142 6.23 12.66 -13.75
C ALA A 142 5.75 11.24 -13.37
N THR A 143 4.85 10.65 -14.15
CA THR A 143 4.33 9.30 -13.88
C THR A 143 5.43 8.23 -13.91
N GLN A 144 6.43 8.39 -14.78
CA GLN A 144 7.60 7.50 -14.84
C GLN A 144 8.49 7.65 -13.60
N ARG A 145 8.76 8.87 -13.13
CA ARG A 145 9.49 9.12 -11.88
C ARG A 145 8.80 8.51 -10.68
N LEU A 146 7.48 8.66 -10.59
CA LEU A 146 6.69 8.09 -9.51
C LEU A 146 6.79 6.58 -9.51
N ASN A 147 6.62 5.94 -10.68
CA ASN A 147 6.79 4.49 -10.83
C ASN A 147 8.20 4.03 -10.46
N LEU A 148 9.24 4.79 -10.84
CA LEU A 148 10.63 4.48 -10.49
C LEU A 148 10.88 4.58 -8.98
N ALA A 149 10.40 5.64 -8.31
CA ALA A 149 10.53 5.76 -6.85
C ALA A 149 9.76 4.65 -6.13
N GLN A 150 8.55 4.37 -6.60
CA GLN A 150 7.72 3.28 -6.10
C GLN A 150 8.29 1.89 -6.41
N ALA A 151 9.26 1.73 -7.32
CA ALA A 151 9.93 0.44 -7.56
C ALA A 151 10.71 -0.06 -6.33
N PHE A 152 11.04 0.84 -5.39
CA PHE A 152 11.71 0.49 -4.13
C PHE A 152 10.74 0.10 -3.02
N ASN A 153 9.45 0.44 -3.13
CA ASN A 153 8.45 0.05 -2.14
C ASN A 153 8.31 -1.49 -2.00
N PRO A 154 8.26 -2.28 -3.08
CA PRO A 154 8.21 -3.75 -3.00
C PRO A 154 9.45 -4.37 -2.38
N ILE A 155 10.63 -3.76 -2.56
CA ILE A 155 11.86 -4.18 -1.89
C ILE A 155 11.70 -4.05 -0.37
N GLY A 156 11.05 -2.96 0.07
CA GLY A 156 10.61 -2.76 1.44
C GLY A 156 9.66 -3.86 1.93
N LEU A 157 8.62 -4.19 1.15
CA LEU A 157 7.67 -5.25 1.49
C LEU A 157 8.37 -6.62 1.68
N ILE A 158 9.29 -6.97 0.77
CA ILE A 158 10.09 -8.21 0.85
C ILE A 158 10.94 -8.22 2.12
N ALA A 159 11.68 -7.14 2.38
CA ALA A 159 12.51 -7.03 3.57
C ALA A 159 11.67 -7.08 4.85
N GLY A 160 10.51 -6.43 4.87
CA GLY A 160 9.58 -6.43 6.00
C GLY A 160 9.02 -7.81 6.28
N LEU A 161 8.52 -8.50 5.25
CA LEU A 161 8.01 -9.86 5.40
C LEU A 161 9.10 -10.84 5.83
N PHE A 162 10.32 -10.70 5.29
CA PHE A 162 11.46 -11.51 5.71
C PHE A 162 11.79 -11.29 7.19
N VAL A 163 11.83 -10.04 7.64
CA VAL A 163 12.06 -9.71 9.05
C VAL A 163 10.95 -10.27 9.93
N ALA A 164 9.69 -10.08 9.54
CA ALA A 164 8.55 -10.61 10.28
C ALA A 164 8.58 -12.15 10.38
N GLN A 165 8.87 -12.86 9.29
CA GLN A 165 8.90 -14.33 9.32
C GLN A 165 10.09 -14.87 10.11
N GLN A 166 11.31 -14.36 9.85
CA GLN A 166 12.53 -14.97 10.40
C GLN A 166 12.88 -14.51 11.81
N PHE A 167 12.60 -13.24 12.13
CA PHE A 167 13.02 -12.66 13.40
C PHE A 167 11.87 -12.55 14.39
N VAL A 168 10.61 -12.63 13.93
CA VAL A 168 9.44 -12.47 14.77
C VAL A 168 8.71 -13.79 14.89
N LEU A 169 7.96 -14.20 13.87
CA LEU A 169 7.08 -15.37 13.92
C LEU A 169 7.82 -16.65 14.35
N LYS A 170 9.01 -16.90 13.79
CA LYS A 170 9.81 -18.09 14.14
C LYS A 170 10.33 -18.10 15.60
N ASN A 171 10.38 -16.94 16.25
CA ASN A 171 10.89 -16.80 17.62
C ASN A 171 9.78 -16.58 18.65
N LEU A 172 8.50 -16.67 18.25
CA LEU A 172 7.36 -16.61 19.17
C LEU A 172 7.22 -17.95 19.90
N GLN A 173 7.44 -17.95 21.21
CA GLN A 173 7.28 -19.13 22.06
C GLN A 173 5.81 -19.53 22.21
N SER A 174 4.86 -18.59 22.06
CA SER A 174 3.42 -18.89 22.01
C SER A 174 2.99 -19.72 20.80
N ASP A 175 3.78 -19.76 19.72
CA ASP A 175 3.46 -20.59 18.55
C ASP A 175 3.81 -22.08 18.74
N ASP A 176 4.76 -22.40 19.61
CA ASP A 176 5.18 -23.78 19.91
C ASP A 176 4.25 -24.49 20.91
N ILE A 177 3.22 -23.81 21.43
CA ILE A 177 2.35 -24.31 22.50
C ILE A 177 0.95 -24.55 21.95
N ALA A 178 0.52 -25.82 21.96
CA ALA A 178 -0.75 -26.27 21.39
C ALA A 178 -1.98 -25.64 22.07
N ASP A 179 -1.92 -25.43 23.39
CA ASP A 179 -2.95 -24.71 24.14
C ASP A 179 -2.31 -23.69 25.10
N PHE A 180 -2.04 -22.50 24.57
CA PHE A 180 -1.51 -21.38 25.35
C PHE A 180 -2.45 -20.98 26.50
N SER A 181 -3.77 -21.13 26.30
CA SER A 181 -4.79 -20.72 27.26
C SER A 181 -4.88 -21.64 28.48
N ALA A 182 -4.42 -22.89 28.35
CA ALA A 182 -4.36 -23.87 29.43
C ALA A 182 -3.10 -23.78 30.32
N LEU A 183 -2.13 -22.92 29.98
CA LEU A 183 -0.93 -22.72 30.79
C LEU A 183 -1.22 -22.04 32.13
N GLU A 184 -0.41 -22.37 33.14
CA GLU A 184 -0.39 -21.66 34.41
C GLU A 184 0.00 -20.19 34.21
N GLU A 185 -0.64 -19.28 34.96
CA GLU A 185 -0.52 -17.83 34.73
C GLU A 185 0.92 -17.32 34.83
N ALA A 186 1.75 -17.92 35.70
CA ALA A 186 3.17 -17.57 35.81
C ALA A 186 3.97 -17.89 34.54
N SER A 187 3.68 -19.02 33.90
CA SER A 187 4.30 -19.42 32.63
C SER A 187 3.79 -18.56 31.46
N LYS A 188 2.50 -18.20 31.47
CA LYS A 188 1.92 -17.26 30.50
C LYS A 188 2.59 -15.90 30.54
N VAL A 189 2.80 -15.32 31.72
CA VAL A 189 3.47 -14.01 31.84
C VAL A 189 4.89 -14.07 31.29
N LEU A 190 5.67 -15.10 31.62
CA LEU A 190 7.03 -15.28 31.09
C LEU A 190 7.07 -15.35 29.56
N ILE A 191 6.17 -16.12 28.95
CA ILE A 191 6.09 -16.26 27.49
C ILE A 191 5.57 -14.98 26.84
N ARG A 192 4.54 -14.33 27.42
CA ARG A 192 4.03 -13.04 26.93
C ARG A 192 5.13 -11.99 26.92
N THR A 193 5.87 -11.83 28.02
CA THR A 193 6.99 -10.90 28.09
C THR A 193 8.06 -11.22 27.03
N SER A 194 8.42 -12.49 26.85
CA SER A 194 9.39 -12.92 25.82
C SER A 194 8.94 -12.58 24.41
N ASP A 195 7.71 -12.95 24.06
CA ASP A 195 7.13 -12.71 22.73
C ASP A 195 6.95 -11.22 22.44
N LEU A 196 6.54 -10.45 23.44
CA LEU A 196 6.43 -8.99 23.33
C LEU A 196 7.80 -8.33 23.07
N LEU A 197 8.89 -8.83 23.64
CA LEU A 197 10.24 -8.33 23.36
C LEU A 197 10.68 -8.64 21.93
N VAL A 198 10.39 -9.85 21.45
CA VAL A 198 10.64 -10.26 20.06
C VAL A 198 9.91 -9.34 19.08
N ILE A 199 8.66 -9.00 19.38
CA ILE A 199 7.84 -8.11 18.55
C ILE A 199 8.30 -6.63 18.65
N ARG A 200 8.67 -6.18 19.84
CA ARG A 200 9.10 -4.80 20.08
C ARG A 200 10.36 -4.44 19.28
N ASN A 201 11.34 -5.34 19.24
CA ASN A 201 12.68 -5.02 18.74
C ASN A 201 12.70 -4.50 17.28
N PRO A 202 12.01 -5.13 16.32
CA PRO A 202 11.90 -4.60 14.95
C PRO A 202 11.31 -3.18 14.87
N TYR A 203 10.28 -2.88 15.66
CA TYR A 203 9.64 -1.55 15.66
C TYR A 203 10.54 -0.48 16.28
N VAL A 204 11.28 -0.80 17.35
CA VAL A 204 12.23 0.13 17.95
C VAL A 204 13.38 0.42 16.99
N ILE A 205 13.94 -0.62 16.35
CA ILE A 205 14.99 -0.45 15.32
C ILE A 205 14.48 0.43 14.17
N LEU A 206 13.26 0.17 13.69
CA LEU A 206 12.60 0.97 12.67
C LEU A 206 12.46 2.44 13.11
N GLY A 207 12.01 2.69 14.34
CA GLY A 207 11.90 4.03 14.91
C GLY A 207 13.24 4.77 14.93
N LEU A 208 14.32 4.10 15.32
CA LEU A 208 15.68 4.67 15.32
C LEU A 208 16.18 4.98 13.90
N VAL A 209 15.95 4.09 12.95
CA VAL A 209 16.29 4.33 11.52
C VAL A 209 15.52 5.54 10.98
N LEU A 210 14.23 5.66 11.31
CA LEU A 210 13.41 6.80 10.92
C LEU A 210 13.91 8.11 11.52
N LEU A 211 14.39 8.12 12.77
CA LEU A 211 15.02 9.29 13.37
C LEU A 211 16.31 9.69 12.63
N GLY A 212 17.15 8.71 12.23
CA GLY A 212 18.32 8.99 11.40
C GLY A 212 17.94 9.66 10.08
N ILE A 213 16.88 9.17 9.42
CA ILE A 213 16.39 9.74 8.16
C ILE A 213 15.73 11.10 8.38
N PHE A 214 15.04 11.30 9.50
CA PHE A 214 14.50 12.60 9.89
C PHE A 214 15.62 13.66 9.90
N VAL A 215 16.77 13.34 10.52
CA VAL A 215 17.94 14.23 10.55
C VAL A 215 18.45 14.54 9.13
N LEU A 216 18.57 13.52 8.27
CA LEU A 216 18.98 13.72 6.87
C LEU A 216 18.02 14.65 6.10
N PHE A 217 16.71 14.51 6.31
CA PHE A 217 15.70 15.36 5.69
C PHE A 217 15.74 16.80 6.22
N VAL A 218 15.99 17.00 7.51
CA VAL A 218 16.18 18.33 8.09
C VAL A 218 17.36 19.03 7.42
N MET A 219 18.51 18.34 7.32
CA MET A 219 19.75 18.88 6.77
C MET A 219 19.67 19.17 5.26
N ASN A 220 18.91 18.38 4.50
CA ASN A 220 18.85 18.57 3.05
C ASN A 220 17.92 19.72 2.63
N LYS A 221 18.40 20.61 1.75
CA LYS A 221 17.59 21.67 1.14
C LYS A 221 16.77 21.09 -0.01
N MET A 222 15.46 21.01 0.19
CA MET A 222 14.53 20.51 -0.82
C MET A 222 14.02 21.66 -1.69
N PRO A 223 14.09 21.54 -3.03
CA PRO A 223 13.51 22.52 -3.91
C PRO A 223 12.00 22.57 -3.65
N GLN A 224 11.50 23.79 -3.44
CA GLN A 224 10.08 24.09 -3.31
C GLN A 224 9.65 24.86 -4.55
N SER A 225 8.69 24.33 -5.28
CA SER A 225 7.82 25.17 -6.09
C SER A 225 6.80 25.78 -5.12
N LYS A 226 6.68 27.11 -5.12
CA LYS A 226 5.54 27.79 -4.52
C LYS A 226 4.85 28.49 -5.67
N ASP A 227 3.60 28.16 -5.94
CA ASP A 227 2.76 28.99 -6.79
C ASP A 227 2.55 30.34 -6.07
N GLU A 228 2.92 31.46 -6.70
CA GLU A 228 2.79 32.83 -6.15
C GLU A 228 1.33 33.35 -6.15
N GLY A 229 0.34 32.46 -6.23
CA GLY A 229 -1.08 32.81 -6.29
C GLY A 229 -1.79 32.81 -4.93
N ALA A 230 -2.95 33.46 -4.88
CA ALA A 230 -3.85 33.37 -3.72
C ALA A 230 -4.30 31.92 -3.50
N MET A 231 -4.08 31.38 -2.30
CA MET A 231 -4.48 30.02 -1.94
C MET A 231 -6.01 29.87 -1.98
N PRO A 232 -6.57 29.04 -2.89
CA PRO A 232 -8.01 28.81 -2.93
C PRO A 232 -8.47 28.01 -1.70
N SER A 233 -9.70 28.27 -1.22
CA SER A 233 -10.29 27.48 -0.13
C SER A 233 -10.33 25.99 -0.45
N ILE A 234 -10.03 25.14 0.53
CA ILE A 234 -10.02 23.67 0.39
C ILE A 234 -11.35 23.16 -0.15
N GLY A 235 -12.48 23.65 0.37
CA GLY A 235 -13.80 23.23 -0.09
C GLY A 235 -14.04 23.55 -1.57
N LYS A 236 -13.56 24.71 -2.04
CA LYS A 236 -13.64 25.07 -3.47
C LYS A 236 -12.75 24.16 -4.32
N THR A 237 -11.51 23.89 -3.87
CA THR A 237 -10.60 22.96 -4.54
C THR A 237 -11.20 21.56 -4.64
N PHE A 238 -11.80 21.05 -3.56
CA PHE A 238 -12.46 19.74 -3.55
C PHE A 238 -13.65 19.69 -4.52
N GLY A 239 -14.48 20.73 -4.57
CA GLY A 239 -15.57 20.84 -5.54
C GLY A 239 -15.10 20.87 -6.99
N ILE A 240 -13.95 21.50 -7.28
CA ILE A 240 -13.34 21.47 -8.62
C ILE A 240 -12.84 20.06 -8.96
N LEU A 241 -12.17 19.40 -8.02
CA LEU A 241 -11.64 18.05 -8.20
C LEU A 241 -12.74 17.02 -8.46
N LEU A 242 -13.83 17.06 -7.70
CA LEU A 242 -14.97 16.16 -7.91
C LEU A 242 -15.67 16.36 -9.26
N LYS A 243 -15.66 17.58 -9.80
CA LYS A 243 -16.17 17.86 -11.16
C LYS A 243 -15.22 17.37 -12.26
N ASN A 244 -13.94 17.24 -11.95
CA ASN A 244 -12.97 16.67 -12.88
C ASN A 244 -13.17 15.15 -12.97
N LYS A 245 -13.85 14.71 -14.03
CA LYS A 245 -14.15 13.29 -14.29
C LYS A 245 -12.89 12.42 -14.29
N LYS A 246 -11.75 12.93 -14.78
CA LYS A 246 -10.46 12.21 -14.78
C LYS A 246 -10.06 11.86 -13.35
N TYR A 247 -10.08 12.86 -12.47
CA TYR A 247 -9.71 12.70 -11.07
C TYR A 247 -10.73 11.86 -10.29
N ALA A 248 -12.03 12.17 -10.40
CA ALA A 248 -13.07 11.47 -9.63
C ALA A 248 -13.12 9.98 -9.95
N LEU A 249 -13.04 9.60 -11.23
CA LEU A 249 -12.97 8.20 -11.65
C LEU A 249 -11.65 7.54 -11.22
N GLY A 250 -10.56 8.31 -11.18
CA GLY A 250 -9.25 7.87 -10.68
C GLY A 250 -9.26 7.58 -9.18
N VAL A 251 -9.94 8.38 -8.36
CA VAL A 251 -10.14 8.10 -6.93
C VAL A 251 -10.91 6.79 -6.75
N LEU A 252 -11.99 6.59 -7.51
CA LEU A 252 -12.72 5.32 -7.47
C LEU A 252 -11.85 4.14 -7.95
N ALA A 253 -11.05 4.33 -9.00
CA ALA A 253 -10.09 3.33 -9.47
C ALA A 253 -9.07 2.95 -8.38
N GLN A 254 -8.63 3.94 -7.61
CA GLN A 254 -7.72 3.77 -6.50
C GLN A 254 -8.36 2.98 -5.35
N ILE A 255 -9.62 3.25 -5.01
CA ILE A 255 -10.37 2.51 -3.98
C ILE A 255 -10.45 1.04 -4.34
N VAL A 256 -10.92 0.74 -5.55
CA VAL A 256 -11.10 -0.66 -5.98
C VAL A 256 -9.76 -1.36 -6.22
N TYR A 257 -8.72 -0.63 -6.65
CA TYR A 257 -7.37 -1.19 -6.76
C TYR A 257 -6.81 -1.62 -5.41
N VAL A 258 -6.83 -0.73 -4.41
CA VAL A 258 -6.30 -1.05 -3.08
C VAL A 258 -7.11 -2.20 -2.47
N GLY A 259 -8.44 -2.18 -2.64
CA GLY A 259 -9.29 -3.30 -2.27
C GLY A 259 -8.85 -4.61 -2.91
N ALA A 260 -8.69 -4.66 -4.24
CA ALA A 260 -8.25 -5.83 -4.97
C ALA A 260 -6.86 -6.34 -4.54
N GLN A 261 -5.93 -5.41 -4.28
CA GLN A 261 -4.59 -5.75 -3.83
C GLN A 261 -4.60 -6.46 -2.47
N ILE A 262 -5.27 -5.86 -1.49
CA ILE A 262 -5.32 -6.44 -0.14
C ILE A 262 -6.11 -7.74 -0.14
N MET A 263 -7.21 -7.82 -0.91
CA MET A 263 -7.97 -9.05 -1.14
C MET A 263 -7.06 -10.17 -1.68
N CYS A 264 -6.36 -9.94 -2.79
CA CYS A 264 -5.49 -10.94 -3.38
C CYS A 264 -4.37 -11.41 -2.44
N TRP A 265 -3.76 -10.51 -1.67
CA TRP A 265 -2.68 -10.88 -0.75
C TRP A 265 -3.15 -11.55 0.53
N THR A 266 -4.22 -11.03 1.13
CA THR A 266 -4.78 -11.61 2.37
C THR A 266 -5.21 -13.05 2.11
N TYR A 267 -5.99 -13.27 1.05
CA TYR A 267 -6.59 -14.57 0.75
C TYR A 267 -5.65 -15.58 0.07
N ILE A 268 -4.36 -15.28 -0.08
CA ILE A 268 -3.35 -16.31 -0.41
C ILE A 268 -3.32 -17.40 0.67
N TYR A 269 -3.41 -17.03 1.95
CA TYR A 269 -3.36 -17.98 3.06
C TYR A 269 -4.60 -18.87 3.10
N GLN A 270 -5.79 -18.28 3.00
CA GLN A 270 -7.06 -19.03 2.99
C GLN A 270 -7.20 -19.90 1.74
N TYR A 271 -6.74 -19.43 0.58
CA TYR A 271 -6.70 -20.27 -0.62
C TYR A 271 -5.75 -21.45 -0.42
N ALA A 272 -4.56 -21.22 0.14
CA ALA A 272 -3.61 -22.28 0.46
C ALA A 272 -4.18 -23.30 1.46
N GLU A 273 -4.90 -22.83 2.48
CA GLU A 273 -5.60 -23.67 3.46
C GLU A 273 -6.67 -24.56 2.81
N ALA A 274 -7.47 -24.02 1.88
CA ALA A 274 -8.48 -24.78 1.14
C ALA A 274 -7.89 -25.97 0.37
N ILE A 275 -6.66 -25.81 -0.14
CA ILE A 275 -5.93 -26.87 -0.84
C ILE A 275 -4.95 -27.63 0.07
N GLN A 276 -5.11 -27.53 1.39
CA GLN A 276 -4.36 -28.25 2.43
C GLN A 276 -2.85 -27.96 2.44
N ILE A 277 -2.46 -26.73 2.09
CA ILE A 277 -1.08 -26.23 2.22
C ILE A 277 -0.92 -25.52 3.57
N SER A 278 0.19 -25.82 4.27
CA SER A 278 0.49 -25.20 5.56
C SER A 278 0.72 -23.68 5.46
N ALA A 279 0.42 -22.96 6.55
CA ALA A 279 0.61 -21.51 6.62
C ALA A 279 2.07 -21.06 6.36
N VAL A 280 3.06 -21.88 6.77
CA VAL A 280 4.48 -21.63 6.48
C VAL A 280 4.73 -21.62 4.97
N THR A 281 4.21 -22.62 4.26
CA THR A 281 4.36 -22.72 2.81
C THR A 281 3.58 -21.61 2.09
N ALA A 282 2.38 -21.26 2.57
CA ALA A 282 1.63 -20.10 2.08
C ALA A 282 2.43 -18.79 2.20
N GLY A 283 3.23 -18.63 3.26
CA GLY A 283 4.17 -17.53 3.42
C GLY A 283 5.22 -17.43 2.32
N TYR A 284 5.68 -18.56 1.75
CA TYR A 284 6.58 -18.54 0.58
C TYR A 284 5.86 -18.10 -0.70
N TYR A 285 4.58 -18.46 -0.88
CA TYR A 285 3.76 -17.95 -1.99
C TYR A 285 3.52 -16.44 -1.87
N GLN A 286 3.29 -15.93 -0.67
CA GLN A 286 3.23 -14.48 -0.41
C GLN A 286 4.55 -13.78 -0.75
N MET A 287 5.69 -14.38 -0.37
CA MET A 287 7.01 -13.85 -0.73
C MET A 287 7.21 -13.84 -2.25
N ALA A 288 6.83 -14.92 -2.94
CA ALA A 288 6.86 -15.00 -4.40
C ALA A 288 5.97 -13.93 -5.05
N ALA A 289 4.79 -13.65 -4.49
CA ALA A 289 3.91 -12.58 -4.93
C ALA A 289 4.58 -11.21 -4.83
N PHE A 290 5.30 -10.90 -3.75
CA PHE A 290 6.05 -9.66 -3.62
C PHE A 290 7.24 -9.56 -4.58
N ILE A 291 7.94 -10.67 -4.83
CA ILE A 291 9.01 -10.72 -5.84
C ILE A 291 8.43 -10.45 -7.24
N LEU A 292 7.34 -11.13 -7.62
CA LEU A 292 6.66 -10.89 -8.90
C LEU A 292 6.12 -9.46 -9.01
N PHE A 293 5.61 -8.90 -7.91
CA PHE A 293 5.19 -7.50 -7.86
C PHE A 293 6.36 -6.54 -8.10
N THR A 294 7.55 -6.85 -7.55
CA THR A 294 8.78 -6.08 -7.78
C THR A 294 9.22 -6.15 -9.24
N VAL A 295 9.31 -7.36 -9.80
CA VAL A 295 9.72 -7.58 -11.19
C VAL A 295 8.71 -6.95 -12.16
N GLY A 296 7.41 -7.14 -11.90
CA GLY A 296 6.33 -6.53 -12.65
C GLY A 296 6.41 -5.01 -12.63
N ARG A 297 6.74 -4.41 -11.48
CA ARG A 297 6.89 -2.95 -11.37
C ARG A 297 8.08 -2.46 -12.18
N ALA A 298 9.21 -3.15 -12.13
CA ALA A 298 10.40 -2.80 -12.93
C ALA A 298 10.11 -2.86 -14.44
N ILE A 299 9.48 -3.95 -14.90
CA ILE A 299 9.09 -4.14 -16.29
C ILE A 299 8.05 -3.09 -16.71
N GLY A 300 6.99 -2.90 -15.92
CA GLY A 300 5.94 -1.91 -16.17
C GLY A 300 6.50 -0.49 -16.27
N THR A 301 7.41 -0.11 -15.35
CA THR A 301 8.09 1.19 -15.37
C THR A 301 8.93 1.38 -16.64
N TYR A 302 9.61 0.33 -17.09
CA TYR A 302 10.36 0.35 -18.35
C TYR A 302 9.42 0.50 -19.56
N LEU A 303 8.30 -0.22 -19.58
CA LEU A 303 7.31 -0.17 -20.66
C LEU A 303 6.61 1.19 -20.78
N LEU A 304 6.48 1.95 -19.68
CA LEU A 304 5.98 3.34 -19.71
C LEU A 304 6.84 4.27 -20.57
N ARG A 305 8.06 3.87 -20.99
CA ARG A 305 8.87 4.62 -21.96
C ARG A 305 8.37 4.49 -23.40
N PHE A 306 7.64 3.43 -23.70
CA PHE A 306 7.21 3.08 -25.06
C PHE A 306 5.69 3.13 -25.22
N THR A 307 4.94 3.08 -24.12
CA THR A 307 3.48 3.06 -24.12
C THR A 307 2.93 4.10 -23.14
N SER A 308 1.77 4.67 -23.45
CA SER A 308 1.09 5.62 -22.58
C SER A 308 0.56 4.97 -21.29
N ALA A 309 0.40 5.76 -20.24
CA ALA A 309 0.03 5.29 -18.91
C ALA A 309 -1.34 4.61 -18.91
N GLY A 310 -2.35 5.21 -19.56
CA GLY A 310 -3.69 4.68 -19.66
C GLY A 310 -3.76 3.34 -20.41
N LYS A 311 -3.04 3.22 -21.53
CA LYS A 311 -2.99 1.98 -22.32
C LYS A 311 -2.31 0.84 -21.57
N LEU A 312 -1.19 1.12 -20.89
CA LEU A 312 -0.47 0.11 -20.12
C LEU A 312 -1.28 -0.35 -18.90
N LEU A 313 -1.95 0.59 -18.21
CA LEU A 313 -2.88 0.29 -17.12
C LEU A 313 -4.01 -0.64 -17.58
N MET A 314 -4.63 -0.34 -18.74
CA MET A 314 -5.66 -1.20 -19.32
C MET A 314 -5.14 -2.61 -19.60
N LEU A 315 -3.96 -2.73 -20.24
CA LEU A 315 -3.40 -4.04 -20.62
C LEU A 315 -3.08 -4.91 -19.40
N PHE A 316 -2.41 -4.35 -18.39
CA PHE A 316 -2.13 -5.07 -17.16
C PHE A 316 -3.41 -5.46 -16.42
N SER A 317 -4.43 -4.61 -16.43
CA SER A 317 -5.73 -4.94 -15.84
C SER A 317 -6.43 -6.08 -16.58
N LEU A 318 -6.34 -6.16 -17.92
CA LEU A 318 -6.88 -7.28 -18.68
C LEU A 318 -6.19 -8.61 -18.34
N PHE A 319 -4.87 -8.60 -18.18
CA PHE A 319 -4.16 -9.79 -17.71
C PHE A 319 -4.50 -10.15 -16.27
N ALA A 320 -4.66 -9.16 -15.38
CA ALA A 320 -5.13 -9.40 -14.02
C ALA A 320 -6.54 -10.00 -13.98
N ILE A 321 -7.45 -9.58 -14.86
CA ILE A 321 -8.78 -10.19 -15.03
C ILE A 321 -8.66 -11.66 -15.45
N ALA A 322 -7.81 -11.95 -16.45
CA ALA A 322 -7.58 -13.32 -16.91
C ALA A 322 -7.02 -14.21 -15.78
N CYS A 323 -6.06 -13.70 -15.00
CA CYS A 323 -5.53 -14.42 -13.85
C CYS A 323 -6.59 -14.58 -12.75
N ALA A 324 -7.37 -13.56 -12.42
CA ALA A 324 -8.44 -13.64 -11.43
C ALA A 324 -9.50 -14.68 -11.84
N ALA A 325 -9.88 -14.73 -13.12
CA ALA A 325 -10.74 -15.80 -13.63
C ALA A 325 -10.07 -17.18 -13.52
N GLY A 326 -8.75 -17.26 -13.75
CA GLY A 326 -7.96 -18.46 -13.49
C GLY A 326 -8.04 -18.92 -12.03
N VAL A 327 -7.91 -18.01 -11.06
CA VAL A 327 -8.08 -18.33 -9.62
C VAL A 327 -9.47 -18.88 -9.33
N MET A 328 -10.50 -18.30 -9.95
CA MET A 328 -11.88 -18.74 -9.74
C MET A 328 -12.15 -20.14 -10.28
N PHE A 329 -11.71 -20.44 -11.50
CA PHE A 329 -12.14 -21.64 -12.22
C PHE A 329 -11.11 -22.78 -12.26
N ILE A 330 -9.86 -22.53 -11.87
CA ILE A 330 -8.80 -23.54 -11.86
C ILE A 330 -8.47 -23.88 -10.41
N GLU A 331 -8.74 -25.12 -10.01
CA GLU A 331 -8.54 -25.58 -8.64
C GLU A 331 -7.09 -26.01 -8.36
N GLY A 332 -6.79 -26.18 -7.07
CA GLY A 332 -5.49 -26.65 -6.61
C GLY A 332 -4.38 -25.61 -6.74
N VAL A 333 -3.13 -26.11 -6.76
CA VAL A 333 -1.91 -25.29 -6.80
C VAL A 333 -1.84 -24.41 -8.04
N LEU A 334 -2.43 -24.84 -9.15
CA LEU A 334 -2.41 -24.05 -10.38
C LEU A 334 -3.23 -22.75 -10.24
N GLY A 335 -4.39 -22.80 -9.59
CA GLY A 335 -5.15 -21.59 -9.24
C GLY A 335 -4.38 -20.67 -8.29
N LEU A 336 -3.64 -21.24 -7.32
CA LEU A 336 -2.76 -20.46 -6.44
C LEU A 336 -1.63 -19.76 -7.23
N TYR A 337 -1.08 -20.40 -8.27
CA TYR A 337 -0.11 -19.73 -9.15
C TYR A 337 -0.74 -18.56 -9.92
N PHE A 338 -1.99 -18.69 -10.38
CA PHE A 338 -2.69 -17.55 -10.97
C PHE A 338 -2.86 -16.41 -9.95
N LEU A 339 -3.19 -16.72 -8.70
CA LEU A 339 -3.35 -15.73 -7.64
C LEU A 339 -2.04 -14.97 -7.38
N VAL A 340 -0.94 -15.71 -7.28
CA VAL A 340 0.40 -15.13 -7.12
C VAL A 340 0.79 -14.30 -8.36
N ALA A 341 0.46 -14.76 -9.57
CA ALA A 341 0.73 -14.06 -10.82
C ALA A 341 -0.04 -12.74 -10.97
N ILE A 342 -1.22 -12.59 -10.36
CA ILE A 342 -1.96 -11.31 -10.33
C ILE A 342 -1.07 -10.19 -9.78
N SER A 343 -0.18 -10.49 -8.82
CA SER A 343 0.74 -9.50 -8.23
C SER A 343 1.69 -8.88 -9.25
N PHE A 344 2.13 -9.61 -10.27
CA PHE A 344 2.90 -9.03 -11.36
C PHE A 344 2.12 -7.90 -12.05
N PHE A 345 0.83 -8.12 -12.32
CA PHE A 345 0.00 -7.19 -13.06
C PHE A 345 -0.52 -6.03 -12.21
N MET A 346 -0.72 -6.24 -10.90
CA MET A 346 -1.08 -5.18 -9.96
C MET A 346 0.03 -4.15 -9.74
N SER A 347 1.27 -4.52 -10.06
CA SER A 347 2.48 -3.79 -9.70
C SER A 347 2.52 -2.31 -10.12
N LEU A 348 2.12 -1.98 -11.36
CA LEU A 348 2.13 -0.59 -11.84
C LEU A 348 0.85 0.19 -11.53
N MET A 349 -0.25 -0.48 -11.16
CA MET A 349 -1.57 0.14 -11.21
C MET A 349 -1.67 1.32 -10.24
N PHE A 350 -1.25 1.17 -8.98
CA PHE A 350 -1.24 2.26 -7.98
C PHE A 350 -0.55 3.53 -8.48
N PRO A 351 0.78 3.53 -8.78
CA PRO A 351 1.46 4.76 -9.17
C PRO A 351 0.96 5.31 -10.52
N THR A 352 0.44 4.45 -11.39
CA THR A 352 -0.09 4.87 -12.70
C THR A 352 -1.44 5.55 -12.57
N ILE A 353 -2.38 5.00 -11.79
CA ILE A 353 -3.66 5.64 -11.46
C ILE A 353 -3.40 6.98 -10.78
N TYR A 354 -2.48 7.01 -9.82
CA TYR A 354 -2.11 8.21 -9.08
C TYR A 354 -1.53 9.29 -9.99
N GLY A 355 -0.57 8.92 -10.86
CA GLY A 355 0.03 9.83 -11.83
C GLY A 355 -1.00 10.42 -12.79
N ILE A 356 -1.83 9.56 -13.39
CA ILE A 356 -2.90 9.98 -14.32
C ILE A 356 -3.88 10.94 -13.63
N ALA A 357 -4.29 10.64 -12.40
CA ALA A 357 -5.28 11.43 -11.67
C ALA A 357 -4.78 12.86 -11.37
N LEU A 358 -3.46 13.06 -11.23
CA LEU A 358 -2.86 14.35 -10.87
C LEU A 358 -2.18 15.11 -12.03
N GLU A 359 -2.01 14.49 -13.21
CA GLU A 359 -1.19 15.01 -14.32
C GLU A 359 -1.53 16.44 -14.80
N ASP A 360 -2.78 16.88 -14.68
CA ASP A 360 -3.25 18.20 -15.16
C ASP A 360 -3.65 19.16 -14.03
N LEU A 361 -3.33 18.81 -12.79
CA LEU A 361 -3.69 19.61 -11.63
C LEU A 361 -2.62 20.67 -11.34
N THR A 362 -3.04 21.81 -10.81
CA THR A 362 -2.09 22.78 -10.23
C THR A 362 -1.42 22.18 -8.99
N GLU A 363 -0.35 22.79 -8.49
CA GLU A 363 0.32 22.25 -7.29
C GLU A 363 -0.63 22.21 -6.09
N GLU A 364 -1.40 23.27 -5.89
CA GLU A 364 -2.40 23.36 -4.82
C GLU A 364 -3.53 22.34 -4.96
N GLN A 365 -3.98 22.09 -6.20
CA GLN A 365 -4.95 21.03 -6.48
C GLN A 365 -4.34 19.66 -6.26
N SER A 366 -3.07 19.45 -6.59
CA SER A 366 -2.35 18.18 -6.42
C SER A 366 -2.22 17.83 -4.95
N LYS A 367 -1.92 18.79 -4.07
CA LYS A 367 -1.88 18.56 -2.60
C LYS A 367 -3.22 18.04 -2.06
N VAL A 368 -4.34 18.65 -2.46
CA VAL A 368 -5.68 18.21 -2.04
C VAL A 368 -6.09 16.91 -2.74
N GLY A 369 -5.78 16.78 -4.03
CA GLY A 369 -6.08 15.59 -4.82
C GLY A 369 -5.37 14.35 -4.30
N SER A 370 -4.12 14.52 -3.88
CA SER A 370 -3.35 13.50 -3.19
C SER A 370 -4.04 12.99 -1.93
N ALA A 371 -4.63 13.87 -1.12
CA ALA A 371 -5.39 13.43 0.05
C ALA A 371 -6.55 12.52 -0.34
N GLY A 372 -7.34 12.87 -1.37
CA GLY A 372 -8.43 12.01 -1.82
C GLY A 372 -7.97 10.63 -2.31
N LEU A 373 -6.83 10.57 -3.01
CA LEU A 373 -6.22 9.31 -3.44
C LEU A 373 -5.64 8.49 -2.29
N ILE A 374 -5.16 9.12 -1.21
CA ILE A 374 -4.71 8.40 0.00
C ILE A 374 -5.91 7.95 0.85
N MET A 375 -6.96 8.76 0.95
CA MET A 375 -8.22 8.34 1.59
C MET A 375 -8.82 7.11 0.90
N ALA A 376 -8.59 6.96 -0.41
CA ALA A 376 -9.04 5.79 -1.16
C ALA A 376 -8.42 4.46 -0.66
N ILE A 377 -7.31 4.50 0.08
CA ILE A 377 -6.70 3.31 0.68
C ILE A 377 -7.65 2.59 1.64
N VAL A 378 -8.68 3.28 2.16
CA VAL A 378 -9.77 2.67 2.95
C VAL A 378 -10.46 1.51 2.24
N GLY A 379 -10.40 1.44 0.90
CA GLY A 379 -10.88 0.28 0.14
C GLY A 379 -10.22 -1.03 0.57
N GLY A 380 -8.97 -0.97 1.06
CA GLY A 380 -8.24 -2.11 1.63
C GLY A 380 -8.81 -2.64 2.95
N ALA A 381 -9.63 -1.87 3.67
CA ALA A 381 -10.32 -2.36 4.87
C ALA A 381 -11.69 -2.98 4.52
N LEU A 382 -12.41 -2.33 3.60
CA LEU A 382 -13.80 -2.65 3.30
C LEU A 382 -13.94 -3.88 2.39
N MET A 383 -13.08 -3.99 1.38
CA MET A 383 -13.21 -5.03 0.35
C MET A 383 -12.80 -6.43 0.85
N PRO A 384 -11.70 -6.60 1.62
CA PRO A 384 -11.40 -7.90 2.23
C PRO A 384 -12.51 -8.37 3.18
N LYS A 385 -13.12 -7.47 3.95
CA LYS A 385 -14.28 -7.83 4.77
C LYS A 385 -15.43 -8.38 3.92
N ALA A 386 -15.71 -7.75 2.77
CA ALA A 386 -16.73 -8.23 1.85
C ALA A 386 -16.37 -9.61 1.24
N GLN A 387 -15.09 -9.83 0.93
CA GLN A 387 -14.62 -11.14 0.46
C GLN A 387 -14.72 -12.22 1.55
N GLY A 388 -14.40 -11.88 2.80
CA GLY A 388 -14.56 -12.77 3.95
C GLY A 388 -16.00 -13.18 4.15
N MET A 389 -16.95 -12.25 4.07
CA MET A 389 -18.38 -12.58 4.13
C MET A 389 -18.81 -13.57 3.04
N ILE A 390 -18.17 -13.56 1.86
CA ILE A 390 -18.47 -14.54 0.80
C ILE A 390 -18.00 -15.93 1.21
N ILE A 391 -16.83 -16.03 1.83
CA ILE A 391 -16.24 -17.29 2.29
C ILE A 391 -17.03 -17.84 3.48
N ASP A 392 -17.39 -16.98 4.43
CA ASP A 392 -18.14 -17.37 5.62
C ASP A 392 -19.57 -17.90 5.32
N TYR A 393 -20.10 -17.73 4.09
CA TYR A 393 -21.34 -18.40 3.69
C TYR A 393 -21.20 -19.92 3.63
N GLY A 394 -19.98 -20.45 3.41
CA GLY A 394 -19.70 -21.88 3.41
C GLY A 394 -19.73 -22.51 4.80
N GLY A 395 -19.36 -21.74 5.83
CA GLY A 395 -19.26 -22.23 7.20
C GLY A 395 -18.03 -21.67 7.91
N ASN A 396 -17.42 -22.48 8.77
CA ASN A 396 -16.19 -22.12 9.47
C ASN A 396 -14.93 -22.50 8.68
N GLY A 397 -15.06 -23.38 7.68
CA GLY A 397 -13.99 -23.70 6.75
C GLY A 397 -13.92 -22.70 5.59
N VAL A 398 -13.00 -22.98 4.68
CA VAL A 398 -12.70 -22.13 3.51
C VAL A 398 -13.05 -22.82 2.18
N ALA A 399 -13.55 -24.06 2.23
CA ALA A 399 -13.94 -24.88 1.07
C ALA A 399 -15.11 -25.83 1.39
N ASP A 400 -16.05 -25.37 2.21
CA ASP A 400 -17.21 -26.12 2.69
C ASP A 400 -18.37 -26.13 1.66
N LEU A 401 -18.45 -25.13 0.77
CA LEU A 401 -19.57 -24.93 -0.16
C LEU A 401 -19.09 -24.72 -1.60
N GLN A 402 -19.72 -25.41 -2.55
CA GLN A 402 -19.48 -25.12 -3.97
C GLN A 402 -20.45 -24.07 -4.51
N ILE A 403 -19.92 -22.92 -4.93
CA ILE A 403 -20.66 -21.86 -5.61
C ILE A 403 -20.25 -21.86 -7.09
N LEU A 404 -21.20 -22.06 -8.00
CA LEU A 404 -20.93 -22.23 -9.45
C LEU A 404 -19.94 -23.38 -9.76
N GLY A 405 -19.94 -24.43 -8.93
CA GLY A 405 -19.10 -25.62 -9.13
C GLY A 405 -17.63 -25.45 -8.71
N VAL A 406 -17.30 -24.36 -7.99
CA VAL A 406 -15.98 -24.11 -7.41
C VAL A 406 -16.11 -23.78 -5.93
N ALA A 407 -15.07 -24.00 -5.13
CA ALA A 407 -15.06 -23.67 -3.70
C ALA A 407 -15.39 -22.18 -3.45
N GLU A 408 -16.00 -21.86 -2.32
CA GLU A 408 -16.40 -20.50 -1.96
C GLU A 408 -15.21 -19.54 -1.88
N VAL A 409 -14.02 -20.01 -1.46
CA VAL A 409 -12.78 -19.21 -1.50
C VAL A 409 -12.39 -18.87 -2.93
N ASN A 410 -12.48 -19.81 -3.87
CA ASN A 410 -12.21 -19.55 -5.29
C ASN A 410 -13.23 -18.57 -5.86
N PHE A 411 -14.52 -18.78 -5.56
CA PHE A 411 -15.59 -17.89 -6.01
C PHE A 411 -15.43 -16.47 -5.48
N SER A 412 -14.92 -16.29 -4.25
CA SER A 412 -14.71 -14.99 -3.62
C SER A 412 -13.81 -14.03 -4.44
N PHE A 413 -12.96 -14.57 -5.32
CA PHE A 413 -12.13 -13.79 -6.26
C PHE A 413 -12.92 -13.09 -7.37
N ILE A 414 -14.25 -13.28 -7.43
CA ILE A 414 -15.16 -12.47 -8.24
C ILE A 414 -15.06 -10.98 -7.89
N LEU A 415 -14.81 -10.64 -6.62
CA LEU A 415 -14.66 -9.25 -6.17
C LEU A 415 -13.40 -8.58 -6.78
N PRO A 416 -12.18 -9.14 -6.61
CA PRO A 416 -10.99 -8.71 -7.36
C PRO A 416 -11.23 -8.63 -8.87
N LEU A 417 -11.92 -9.61 -9.47
CA LEU A 417 -12.22 -9.61 -10.90
C LEU A 417 -13.02 -8.37 -11.32
N PHE A 418 -14.09 -8.02 -10.60
CA PHE A 418 -14.85 -6.79 -10.87
C PHE A 418 -14.03 -5.52 -10.66
N CYS A 419 -13.15 -5.50 -9.65
CA CYS A 419 -12.24 -4.38 -9.44
C CYS A 419 -11.31 -4.18 -10.65
N PHE A 420 -10.71 -5.25 -11.16
CA PHE A 420 -9.84 -5.18 -12.33
C PHE A 420 -10.60 -4.82 -13.61
N ILE A 421 -11.87 -5.24 -13.77
CA ILE A 421 -12.74 -4.80 -14.86
C ILE A 421 -12.91 -3.28 -14.82
N TYR A 422 -13.21 -2.71 -13.65
CA TYR A 422 -13.34 -1.26 -13.52
C TYR A 422 -12.02 -0.54 -13.84
N ILE A 423 -10.88 -1.04 -13.36
CA ILE A 423 -9.56 -0.43 -13.63
C ILE A 423 -9.21 -0.54 -15.12
N ALA A 424 -9.53 -1.66 -15.79
CA ALA A 424 -9.35 -1.83 -17.23
C ALA A 424 -10.19 -0.82 -18.02
N TRP A 425 -11.46 -0.63 -17.62
CA TRP A 425 -12.33 0.37 -18.20
C TRP A 425 -11.78 1.79 -17.98
N TYR A 426 -11.31 2.12 -16.78
CA TYR A 426 -10.71 3.41 -16.46
C TYR A 426 -9.48 3.67 -17.32
N GLY A 427 -8.55 2.71 -17.42
CA GLY A 427 -7.37 2.82 -18.30
C GLY A 427 -7.74 3.04 -19.77
N ARG A 428 -8.76 2.33 -20.28
CA ARG A 428 -9.29 2.52 -21.63
C ARG A 428 -9.91 3.91 -21.83
N HIS A 429 -10.68 4.40 -20.85
CA HIS A 429 -11.32 5.71 -20.87
C HIS A 429 -10.27 6.83 -20.91
N ILE A 430 -9.22 6.71 -20.10
CA ILE A 430 -8.08 7.65 -20.11
C ILE A 430 -7.37 7.62 -21.46
N PHE A 431 -7.00 6.44 -21.95
CA PHE A 431 -6.31 6.30 -23.22
C PHE A 431 -7.10 6.96 -24.37
N LYS A 432 -8.39 6.64 -24.50
CA LYS A 432 -9.22 7.16 -25.60
C LYS A 432 -9.49 8.66 -25.52
N HIS A 433 -9.73 9.21 -24.33
CA HIS A 433 -10.20 10.59 -24.19
C HIS A 433 -9.12 11.61 -23.85
N HIS A 434 -7.99 11.17 -23.27
CA HIS A 434 -6.97 12.08 -22.73
C HIS A 434 -5.58 11.86 -23.35
N GLU A 435 -5.25 10.66 -23.83
CA GLU A 435 -3.92 10.38 -24.39
C GLU A 435 -3.89 10.34 -25.92
N VAL A 436 -4.91 9.77 -26.58
CA VAL A 436 -4.96 9.67 -28.05
C VAL A 436 -5.14 11.03 -28.73
N LYS A 437 -5.87 11.98 -28.11
CA LYS A 437 -6.10 13.31 -28.68
C LYS A 437 -4.83 14.18 -28.71
N THR A 438 -3.92 13.96 -27.77
CA THR A 438 -2.68 14.74 -27.62
C THR A 438 -1.66 14.43 -28.72
N VAL A 439 -1.68 13.21 -29.27
CA VAL A 439 -0.82 12.80 -30.38
C VAL A 439 -1.24 13.45 -31.71
N THR A 440 -2.54 13.75 -31.88
CA THR A 440 -3.08 14.36 -33.11
C THR A 440 -2.94 15.88 -33.14
N THR A 441 -2.63 16.53 -32.02
CA THR A 441 -2.40 17.98 -31.94
C THR A 441 -0.91 18.36 -31.94
N SER A 442 -0.01 17.38 -31.94
CA SER A 442 1.45 17.55 -31.98
C SER A 442 2.08 17.15 -33.33
N LEU A 443 1.26 16.85 -34.33
CA LEU A 443 1.61 16.73 -35.75
C LEU A 443 0.96 17.91 -36.47
#